data_AF-A0A833ZA81-F1
#
_entry.id   AF-A0A833ZA81-F1
#
_cell.length_a   1.000
_cell.length_b   1.000
_cell.length_c   1.000
_cell.angle_alpha   90.00
_cell.angle_beta   90.00
_cell.angle_gamma   90.00
#
_symmetry.space_group_name_H-M   'P 1'
#
loop_
_entity.id
_entity.type
_entity.pdbx_description
1 polymer ?
#
loop_
_entity_poly.entity_id
_entity_poly.type
_entity_poly.pdbx_seq_one_letter_code
_entity_poly.pdbx_strand_id
1 'polypeptide(L)'
;MGSNSSRIGDLPGNEHLKKFSGTESLSENDPFWNQLLSFSFPAPTSSADLKLLEEATVSVRRSLVENNPRTGNLGALIKVFLSRTKELKVSAECQNHIFIWQTHNALFIICYLLKVFICEMSEEELLLHFTYEEKSPGSYSSDSEDLLEELVCCLMQLITDIPLLDITYEISVEAVSTMVAFLSCQLFHKEVLRQSISHKYLMQGRCLPYTSKLVKTLLYNFIRQEKPPPPGAHVFSQQSDGGGLLYGLASGVATGLWTVFTLGGVGSKAAAAPALSSPLANQSLLLLLVLANLTDAADAPNPYRQAIMSFKNTQDNSPFPSSIPHAFQINFNSLYTALCEQQTSDQATLLLYTLLHQNSNIRTYMLARTDMENLVLPILEILYHVEERNSHHVYMALIILLILTEDDGFNRSIHEVAQDLNVIEEVIRMMLEIINSCLTNSLHHNPNLVYALLYKRDLFEQFRTHPSFQDIMQNIDLVITFFSSRLLQAGAELSVERVLEIIKQGVVALPKDRLKKFPELKFKYVEEEQPEEFFIPYVWSLVYNSAVGLRWNPQDIQLFTVDSD
;
A
#
# COMPACT_ATOMS: atom_id res chain seq x y z
N MET A 1 -24.94 16.15 12.67
CA MET A 1 -23.81 17.01 12.31
C MET A 1 -24.18 18.46 12.62
N GLY A 2 -24.14 18.80 13.91
CA GLY A 2 -24.51 20.10 14.48
C GLY A 2 -23.91 20.23 15.89
N SER A 3 -24.01 21.40 16.53
CA SER A 3 -23.44 21.65 17.86
C SER A 3 -24.01 20.78 18.99
N ASN A 4 -25.14 20.11 18.75
CA ASN A 4 -25.76 19.19 19.70
C ASN A 4 -25.35 17.74 19.37
N SER A 5 -24.92 17.00 20.40
CA SER A 5 -24.40 15.62 20.38
C SER A 5 -24.92 14.77 19.23
N SER A 6 -24.05 14.49 18.27
CA SER A 6 -24.38 13.76 17.04
C SER A 6 -23.90 12.32 17.19
N ARG A 7 -24.71 11.36 17.66
CA ARG A 7 -24.35 9.94 17.43
C ARG A 7 -24.66 9.59 15.98
N ILE A 8 -24.01 8.55 15.43
CA ILE A 8 -24.29 8.08 14.06
C ILE A 8 -25.78 7.75 13.88
N GLY A 9 -26.43 7.21 14.92
CA GLY A 9 -27.87 6.92 14.91
C GLY A 9 -28.79 8.15 14.80
N ASP A 10 -28.29 9.36 15.06
CA ASP A 10 -29.09 10.60 15.01
C ASP A 10 -29.04 11.28 13.62
N LEU A 11 -28.22 10.75 12.69
CA LEU A 11 -28.03 11.32 11.36
C LEU A 11 -29.29 11.33 10.48
N PRO A 12 -30.16 10.28 10.45
CA PRO A 12 -31.35 10.29 9.60
C PRO A 12 -32.33 11.42 9.92
N GLY A 13 -32.38 11.84 11.20
CA GLY A 13 -33.24 12.90 11.70
C GLY A 13 -32.60 14.28 11.71
N ASN A 14 -31.34 14.43 11.25
CA ASN A 14 -30.59 15.65 11.44
C ASN A 14 -31.05 16.78 10.49
N GLU A 15 -31.59 17.85 11.07
CA GLU A 15 -32.13 18.99 10.31
C GLU A 15 -31.06 19.73 9.48
N HIS A 16 -29.82 19.80 9.94
CA HIS A 16 -28.74 20.41 9.16
C HIS A 16 -28.42 19.59 7.91
N LEU A 17 -28.41 18.26 8.01
CA LEU A 17 -28.21 17.38 6.86
C LEU A 17 -29.38 17.45 5.88
N LYS A 18 -30.62 17.51 6.38
CA LYS A 18 -31.80 17.69 5.51
C LYS A 18 -31.78 19.03 4.78
N LYS A 19 -31.35 20.11 5.45
CA LYS A 19 -31.16 21.42 4.80
C LYS A 19 -30.08 21.34 3.72
N PHE A 20 -28.96 20.69 4.01
CA PHE A 20 -27.86 20.50 3.04
C PHE A 20 -28.29 19.69 1.81
N SER A 21 -29.05 18.60 1.98
CA SER A 21 -29.56 17.76 0.88
C SER A 21 -30.88 18.24 0.27
N GLY A 22 -31.39 19.38 0.73
CA GLY A 22 -32.71 19.90 0.36
C GLY A 22 -32.74 20.54 -1.02
N THR A 23 -33.85 21.22 -1.32
CA THR A 23 -34.09 21.90 -2.60
C THR A 23 -33.63 23.36 -2.64
N GLU A 24 -33.15 23.89 -1.52
CA GLU A 24 -32.66 25.27 -1.40
C GLU A 24 -31.16 25.32 -1.68
N SER A 25 -30.73 26.32 -2.45
CA SER A 25 -29.32 26.63 -2.70
C SER A 25 -28.69 27.34 -1.50
N LEU A 26 -27.54 26.86 -1.04
CA LEU A 26 -26.78 27.44 0.06
C LEU A 26 -25.62 28.28 -0.47
N SER A 27 -25.48 29.50 0.02
CA SER A 27 -24.31 30.34 -0.28
C SER A 27 -23.09 29.84 0.50
N GLU A 28 -21.90 29.95 -0.09
CA GLU A 28 -20.62 29.73 0.58
C GLU A 28 -20.42 30.65 1.81
N ASN A 29 -21.10 31.80 1.87
CA ASN A 29 -21.01 32.75 2.98
C ASN A 29 -22.09 32.55 4.07
N ASP A 30 -22.93 31.51 3.95
CA ASP A 30 -24.02 31.27 4.90
C ASP A 30 -23.47 30.81 6.29
N PRO A 31 -23.86 31.44 7.41
CA PRO A 31 -23.49 31.00 8.76
C PRO A 31 -23.87 29.54 9.08
N PHE A 32 -24.77 28.94 8.30
CA PHE A 32 -25.14 27.53 8.32
C PHE A 32 -23.91 26.60 8.40
N TRP A 33 -22.84 26.89 7.67
CA TRP A 33 -21.65 26.03 7.62
C TRP A 33 -20.98 25.89 8.99
N ASN A 34 -20.96 26.96 9.80
CA ASN A 34 -20.41 26.89 11.16
C ASN A 34 -21.19 25.93 12.05
N GLN A 35 -22.51 25.79 11.83
CA GLN A 35 -23.33 24.86 12.59
C GLN A 35 -23.14 23.43 12.08
N LEU A 36 -23.24 23.22 10.76
CA LEU A 36 -23.10 21.90 10.15
C LEU A 36 -21.75 21.25 10.47
N LEU A 37 -20.66 22.04 10.38
CA LEU A 37 -19.28 21.56 10.56
C LEU A 37 -18.85 21.40 12.02
N SER A 38 -19.70 21.73 12.99
CA SER A 38 -19.35 21.65 14.43
C SER A 38 -19.78 20.33 15.08
N PHE A 39 -19.64 19.20 14.38
CA PHE A 39 -20.01 17.88 14.91
C PHE A 39 -18.83 17.12 15.50
N SER A 40 -19.06 16.39 16.60
CA SER A 40 -17.98 15.84 17.44
C SER A 40 -17.95 14.32 17.55
N PHE A 41 -18.67 13.56 16.71
CA PHE A 41 -18.50 12.10 16.74
C PHE A 41 -17.16 11.72 16.10
N PRO A 42 -16.46 10.70 16.66
CA PRO A 42 -15.19 10.26 16.12
C PRO A 42 -15.39 9.74 14.70
N ALA A 43 -14.44 10.02 13.81
CA ALA A 43 -14.44 9.46 12.48
C ALA A 43 -14.47 7.92 12.59
N PRO A 44 -15.37 7.23 11.87
CA PRO A 44 -15.50 5.78 11.96
C PRO A 44 -14.23 5.12 11.42
N THR A 45 -13.52 4.39 12.28
CA THR A 45 -12.28 3.69 11.92
C THR A 45 -12.51 2.22 11.62
N SER A 46 -13.61 1.64 12.11
CA SER A 46 -13.96 0.23 11.86
C SER A 46 -14.90 0.08 10.67
N SER A 47 -14.78 -1.05 9.97
CA SER A 47 -15.67 -1.41 8.87
C SER A 47 -17.15 -1.48 9.30
N ALA A 48 -17.42 -1.84 10.56
CA ALA A 48 -18.77 -1.87 11.12
C ALA A 48 -19.34 -0.46 11.31
N ASP A 49 -18.55 0.47 11.85
CA ASP A 49 -18.98 1.86 12.04
C ASP A 49 -19.21 2.57 10.70
N LEU A 50 -18.37 2.29 9.71
CA LEU A 50 -18.54 2.81 8.33
C LEU A 50 -19.84 2.29 7.71
N LYS A 51 -20.19 1.02 7.92
CA LYS A 51 -21.47 0.47 7.45
C LYS A 51 -22.66 1.17 8.11
N LEU A 52 -22.60 1.39 9.41
CA LEU A 52 -23.64 2.11 10.14
C LEU A 52 -23.79 3.55 9.65
N LEU A 53 -22.68 4.23 9.34
CA LEU A 53 -22.70 5.57 8.75
C LEU A 53 -23.38 5.58 7.38
N GLU A 54 -23.05 4.62 6.51
CA GLU A 54 -23.68 4.47 5.20
C GLU A 54 -25.20 4.26 5.33
N GLU A 55 -25.61 3.30 6.17
CA GLU A 55 -27.02 3.00 6.43
C GLU A 55 -27.77 4.21 7.01
N ALA A 56 -27.16 4.94 7.94
CA ALA A 56 -27.76 6.11 8.59
C ALA A 56 -27.92 7.33 7.67
N THR A 57 -27.19 7.38 6.55
CA THR A 57 -27.16 8.55 5.66
C THR A 57 -27.81 8.30 4.29
N VAL A 58 -28.33 7.10 4.01
CA VAL A 58 -28.94 6.73 2.72
C VAL A 58 -29.97 7.75 2.23
N SER A 59 -30.86 8.23 3.10
CA SER A 59 -31.93 9.17 2.75
C SER A 59 -31.38 10.56 2.36
N VAL A 60 -30.47 11.10 3.16
CA VAL A 60 -29.78 12.38 2.93
C VAL A 60 -28.99 12.31 1.62
N ARG A 61 -28.25 11.22 1.43
CA ARG A 61 -27.42 10.96 0.25
C ARG A 61 -28.24 10.95 -1.04
N ARG A 62 -29.33 10.17 -1.07
CA ARG A 62 -30.24 10.12 -2.23
C ARG A 62 -30.83 11.48 -2.56
N SER A 63 -31.31 12.20 -1.55
CA SER A 63 -31.84 13.56 -1.71
C SER A 63 -30.79 14.53 -2.25
N LEU A 64 -29.53 14.41 -1.81
CA LEU A 64 -28.46 15.27 -2.29
C LEU A 64 -28.11 14.96 -3.75
N VAL A 65 -27.99 13.68 -4.13
CA VAL A 65 -27.74 13.29 -5.53
C VAL A 65 -28.82 13.84 -6.46
N GLU A 66 -30.09 13.76 -6.06
CA GLU A 66 -31.20 14.28 -6.86
C GLU A 66 -31.22 15.82 -6.98
N ASN A 67 -30.91 16.54 -5.88
CA ASN A 67 -31.07 18.00 -5.81
C ASN A 67 -29.80 18.79 -6.18
N ASN A 68 -28.61 18.22 -5.98
CA ASN A 68 -27.34 18.95 -6.14
C ASN A 68 -27.13 19.56 -7.53
N PRO A 69 -27.51 18.92 -8.65
CA PRO A 69 -27.40 19.54 -9.97
C PRO A 69 -28.21 20.84 -10.13
N ARG A 70 -29.14 21.13 -9.20
CA ARG A 70 -29.93 22.38 -9.17
C ARG A 70 -29.50 23.32 -8.05
N THR A 71 -29.14 22.78 -6.89
CA THR A 71 -28.85 23.60 -5.70
C THR A 71 -27.38 24.03 -5.61
N GLY A 72 -26.45 23.25 -6.18
CA GLY A 72 -25.02 23.52 -6.09
C GLY A 72 -24.43 23.39 -4.67
N ASN A 73 -25.14 22.73 -3.74
CA ASN A 73 -24.76 22.68 -2.32
C ASN A 73 -23.42 21.96 -2.07
N LEU A 74 -23.08 20.93 -2.87
CA LEU A 74 -21.76 20.31 -2.85
C LEU A 74 -20.68 21.31 -3.27
N GLY A 75 -20.94 22.07 -4.35
CA GLY A 75 -20.02 23.10 -4.82
C GLY A 75 -19.79 24.18 -3.77
N ALA A 76 -20.85 24.63 -3.08
CA ALA A 76 -20.74 25.57 -1.98
C ALA A 76 -19.90 25.03 -0.81
N LEU A 77 -20.11 23.76 -0.41
CA LEU A 77 -19.29 23.11 0.62
C LEU A 77 -17.81 23.05 0.23
N ILE A 78 -17.50 22.71 -1.02
CA ILE A 78 -16.12 22.69 -1.53
C ILE A 78 -15.52 24.09 -1.50
N LYS A 79 -16.23 25.12 -1.95
CA LYS A 79 -15.75 26.51 -1.89
C LYS A 79 -15.49 26.98 -0.46
N VAL A 80 -16.35 26.61 0.49
CA VAL A 80 -16.11 26.84 1.93
C VAL A 80 -14.83 26.16 2.38
N PHE A 81 -14.65 24.88 2.06
CA PHE A 81 -13.44 24.14 2.39
C PHE A 81 -12.17 24.76 1.78
N LEU A 82 -12.20 25.09 0.48
CA LEU A 82 -11.09 25.75 -0.23
C LEU A 82 -10.74 27.09 0.42
N SER A 83 -11.74 27.89 0.81
CA SER A 83 -11.53 29.15 1.53
C SER A 83 -10.83 28.92 2.87
N ARG A 84 -11.30 27.93 3.65
CA ARG A 84 -10.70 27.60 4.95
C ARG A 84 -9.27 27.09 4.84
N THR A 85 -8.95 26.33 3.81
CA THR A 85 -7.59 25.82 3.59
C THR A 85 -6.57 26.94 3.38
N LYS A 86 -6.97 28.08 2.81
CA LYS A 86 -6.09 29.26 2.64
C LYS A 86 -5.58 29.80 3.98
N GLU A 87 -6.37 29.69 5.04
CA GLU A 87 -6.04 30.15 6.39
C GLU A 87 -5.54 29.02 7.31
N LEU A 88 -5.46 27.79 6.82
CA LEU A 88 -5.16 26.62 7.65
C LEU A 88 -3.76 26.66 8.26
N LYS A 89 -2.74 27.09 7.50
CA LYS A 89 -1.36 27.21 8.01
C LYS A 89 -1.27 28.20 9.17
N VAL A 90 -1.81 29.40 8.96
CA VAL A 90 -1.86 30.45 10.00
C VAL A 90 -2.66 29.98 11.20
N SER A 91 -3.79 29.30 10.97
CA SER A 91 -4.62 28.74 12.05
C SER A 91 -3.90 27.66 12.86
N ALA A 92 -3.07 26.84 12.21
CA ALA A 92 -2.22 25.85 12.88
C ALA A 92 -1.14 26.50 13.74
N GLU A 93 -0.49 27.56 13.24
CA GLU A 93 0.47 28.36 14.01
C GLU A 93 -0.18 29.03 15.22
N CYS A 94 -1.41 29.52 15.07
CA CYS A 94 -2.19 30.12 16.16
C CYS A 94 -2.87 29.09 17.08
N GLN A 95 -2.67 27.78 16.87
CA GLN A 95 -3.36 26.71 17.61
C GLN A 95 -4.89 26.88 17.65
N ASN A 96 -5.50 27.34 16.57
CA ASN A 96 -6.95 27.51 16.47
C ASN A 96 -7.63 26.16 16.23
N HIS A 97 -7.76 25.39 17.30
CA HIS A 97 -8.33 24.04 17.30
C HIS A 97 -9.74 23.97 16.68
N ILE A 98 -10.60 24.96 16.94
CA ILE A 98 -11.97 24.98 16.42
C ILE A 98 -11.95 25.13 14.89
N PHE A 99 -11.12 26.03 14.38
CA PHE A 99 -11.02 26.27 12.95
C PHE A 99 -10.57 25.01 12.21
N ILE A 100 -9.50 24.38 12.71
CA ILE A 100 -8.89 23.17 12.15
C ILE A 100 -9.87 22.01 12.19
N TRP A 101 -10.54 21.81 13.32
CA TRP A 101 -11.56 20.77 13.48
C TRP A 101 -12.74 20.94 12.51
N GLN A 102 -13.25 22.16 12.32
CA GLN A 102 -14.30 22.41 11.32
C GLN A 102 -13.81 22.19 9.88
N THR A 103 -12.54 22.52 9.59
CA THR A 103 -11.93 22.27 8.27
C THR A 103 -11.78 20.77 8.01
N HIS A 104 -11.34 20.01 9.02
CA HIS A 104 -11.35 18.54 8.98
C HIS A 104 -12.76 17.99 8.71
N ASN A 105 -13.75 18.46 9.45
CA ASN A 105 -15.13 18.00 9.31
C ASN A 105 -15.72 18.30 7.92
N ALA A 106 -15.35 19.43 7.31
CA ALA A 106 -15.73 19.74 5.92
C ALA A 106 -15.11 18.73 4.95
N LEU A 107 -13.82 18.44 5.11
CA LEU A 107 -13.11 17.48 4.29
C LEU A 107 -13.67 16.06 4.43
N PHE A 108 -14.01 15.64 5.65
CA PHE A 108 -14.66 14.35 5.91
C PHE A 108 -15.99 14.22 5.15
N ILE A 109 -16.83 15.26 5.15
CA ILE A 109 -18.08 15.27 4.38
C ILE A 109 -17.77 15.19 2.88
N ILE A 110 -16.80 15.97 2.39
CA ILE A 110 -16.40 15.96 0.97
C ILE A 110 -15.88 14.57 0.56
N CYS A 111 -15.04 13.94 1.37
CA CYS A 111 -14.52 12.59 1.15
C CYS A 111 -15.66 11.57 1.03
N TYR A 112 -16.57 11.58 2.01
CA TYR A 112 -17.72 10.68 2.03
C TYR A 112 -18.60 10.85 0.79
N LEU A 113 -18.93 12.10 0.45
CA LEU A 113 -19.74 12.41 -0.72
C LEU A 113 -19.02 12.01 -2.00
N LEU A 114 -17.75 12.37 -2.18
CA LEU A 114 -16.97 12.03 -3.36
C LEU A 114 -16.94 10.53 -3.60
N LYS A 115 -16.74 9.73 -2.55
CA LYS A 115 -16.82 8.26 -2.61
C LYS A 115 -18.19 7.79 -3.11
N VAL A 116 -19.26 8.36 -2.58
CA VAL A 116 -20.63 8.04 -3.00
C VAL A 116 -20.84 8.38 -4.47
N PHE A 117 -20.49 9.59 -4.88
CA PHE A 117 -20.69 10.04 -6.26
C PHE A 117 -19.91 9.11 -7.22
N ILE A 118 -18.64 8.80 -6.95
CA ILE A 118 -17.85 7.87 -7.80
C ILE A 118 -18.46 6.46 -7.86
N CYS A 119 -19.12 6.01 -6.80
CA CYS A 119 -19.76 4.69 -6.74
C CYS A 119 -21.10 4.62 -7.49
N GLU A 120 -21.88 5.72 -7.51
CA GLU A 120 -23.27 5.68 -7.96
C GLU A 120 -23.50 6.21 -9.38
N MET A 121 -22.54 6.91 -10.00
CA MET A 121 -22.73 7.53 -11.31
C MET A 121 -21.51 7.45 -12.21
N SER A 122 -21.71 7.77 -13.48
CA SER A 122 -20.63 7.84 -14.47
C SER A 122 -19.72 9.05 -14.25
N GLU A 123 -18.52 9.02 -14.83
CA GLU A 123 -17.58 10.13 -14.77
C GLU A 123 -18.12 11.45 -15.37
N GLU A 124 -18.94 11.34 -16.42
CA GLU A 124 -19.58 12.49 -17.07
C GLU A 124 -20.62 13.13 -16.14
N GLU A 125 -21.46 12.30 -15.50
CA GLU A 125 -22.44 12.76 -14.52
C GLU A 125 -21.75 13.38 -13.30
N LEU A 126 -20.70 12.73 -12.81
CA LEU A 126 -19.90 13.26 -11.70
C LEU A 126 -19.43 14.69 -11.99
N LEU A 127 -18.87 14.97 -13.17
CA LEU A 127 -18.41 16.32 -13.53
C LEU A 127 -19.55 17.35 -13.47
N LEU A 128 -20.77 16.99 -13.89
CA LEU A 128 -21.92 17.89 -13.83
C LEU A 128 -22.26 18.34 -12.40
N HIS A 129 -21.97 17.51 -11.39
CA HIS A 129 -22.18 17.86 -9.98
C HIS A 129 -21.18 18.90 -9.45
N PHE A 130 -20.07 19.16 -10.16
CA PHE A 130 -19.05 20.14 -9.78
C PHE A 130 -19.06 21.41 -10.65
N THR A 131 -19.73 21.39 -11.81
CA THR A 131 -19.73 22.49 -12.78
C THR A 131 -20.96 23.40 -12.73
N TYR A 132 -21.89 23.20 -11.79
CA TYR A 132 -23.12 24.00 -11.75
C TYR A 132 -22.86 25.45 -11.34
N GLU A 133 -23.18 26.39 -12.24
CA GLU A 133 -23.29 27.82 -11.99
C GLU A 133 -24.72 28.28 -12.28
N GLU A 134 -25.34 28.99 -11.34
CA GLU A 134 -26.62 29.65 -11.57
C GLU A 134 -26.42 30.80 -12.59
N LYS A 135 -26.72 30.53 -13.87
CA LYS A 135 -26.62 31.54 -14.92
C LYS A 135 -27.70 32.59 -14.72
N SER A 136 -27.33 33.76 -14.20
CA SER A 136 -28.18 34.94 -14.29
C SER A 136 -28.45 35.28 -15.77
N PRO A 137 -29.70 35.60 -16.16
CA PRO A 137 -30.01 35.91 -17.55
C PRO A 137 -29.24 37.16 -17.99
N GLY A 138 -28.21 36.98 -18.82
CA GLY A 138 -27.35 38.05 -19.34
C GLY A 138 -25.86 37.93 -19.02
N SER A 139 -25.44 36.99 -18.17
CA SER A 139 -24.01 36.72 -17.90
C SER A 139 -23.41 35.79 -18.96
N TYR A 140 -22.49 36.32 -19.77
CA TYR A 140 -21.56 35.53 -20.58
C TYR A 140 -20.19 35.51 -19.90
N SER A 141 -20.04 34.79 -18.79
CA SER A 141 -18.71 34.41 -18.30
C SER A 141 -18.26 33.14 -19.05
N SER A 142 -17.09 33.20 -19.68
CA SER A 142 -16.54 32.12 -20.52
C SER A 142 -15.73 31.07 -19.76
N ASP A 143 -15.46 31.28 -18.47
CA ASP A 143 -14.52 30.48 -17.70
C ASP A 143 -15.26 29.86 -16.50
N SER A 144 -16.00 28.77 -16.73
CA SER A 144 -16.49 27.96 -15.62
C SER A 144 -15.28 27.36 -14.89
N GLU A 145 -15.01 27.79 -13.66
CA GLU A 145 -13.91 27.23 -12.86
C GLU A 145 -14.13 25.73 -12.64
N ASP A 146 -13.14 24.90 -12.99
CA ASP A 146 -13.18 23.45 -12.76
C ASP A 146 -12.94 23.16 -11.27
N LEU A 147 -14.02 23.21 -10.50
CA LEU A 147 -13.99 23.07 -9.03
C LEU A 147 -13.41 21.73 -8.57
N LEU A 148 -13.53 20.68 -9.39
CA LEU A 148 -12.93 19.38 -9.10
C LEU A 148 -11.41 19.43 -9.27
N GLU A 149 -10.89 20.07 -10.33
CA GLU A 149 -9.45 20.32 -10.47
C GLU A 149 -8.91 21.13 -9.29
N GLU A 150 -9.64 22.15 -8.84
CA GLU A 150 -9.26 22.96 -7.68
C GLU A 150 -9.22 22.16 -6.38
N LEU A 151 -10.21 21.29 -6.17
CA LEU A 151 -10.24 20.38 -5.02
C LEU A 151 -9.04 19.43 -5.05
N VAL A 152 -8.75 18.79 -6.19
CA VAL A 152 -7.60 17.88 -6.32
C VAL A 152 -6.27 18.62 -6.09
N CYS A 153 -6.10 19.81 -6.67
CA CYS A 153 -4.93 20.66 -6.41
C CYS A 153 -4.80 21.00 -4.91
N CYS A 154 -5.91 21.35 -4.26
CA CYS A 154 -5.94 21.68 -2.83
C CYS A 154 -5.55 20.47 -1.97
N LEU A 155 -6.05 19.27 -2.29
CA LEU A 155 -5.69 18.03 -1.60
C LEU A 155 -4.19 17.74 -1.70
N MET A 156 -3.60 17.91 -2.89
CA MET A 156 -2.14 17.77 -3.05
C MET A 156 -1.39 18.76 -2.17
N GLN A 157 -1.80 20.04 -2.19
CA GLN A 157 -1.19 21.07 -1.34
C GLN A 157 -1.36 20.77 0.16
N LEU A 158 -2.51 20.26 0.59
CA LEU A 158 -2.73 19.84 1.97
C LEU A 158 -1.75 18.75 2.39
N ILE A 159 -1.57 17.74 1.54
CA ILE A 159 -0.63 16.64 1.79
C ILE A 159 0.82 17.17 1.78
N THR A 160 1.18 18.04 0.84
CA THR A 160 2.59 18.43 0.64
C THR A 160 3.07 19.62 1.46
N ASP A 161 2.18 20.54 1.81
CA ASP A 161 2.56 21.87 2.31
C ASP A 161 2.14 22.13 3.76
N ILE A 162 1.20 21.36 4.30
CA ILE A 162 0.79 21.49 5.69
C ILE A 162 1.76 20.69 6.56
N PRO A 163 2.35 21.32 7.60
CA PRO A 163 3.20 20.59 8.53
C PRO A 163 2.39 19.55 9.29
N LEU A 164 2.96 18.36 9.45
CA LEU A 164 2.37 17.30 10.26
C LEU A 164 2.58 17.61 11.74
N LEU A 165 1.50 18.02 12.41
CA LEU A 165 1.41 18.34 13.83
C LEU A 165 0.22 17.55 14.41
N ASP A 166 0.16 17.38 15.74
CA ASP A 166 -0.96 16.68 16.40
C ASP A 166 -2.33 17.24 15.99
N ILE A 167 -2.44 18.56 15.84
CA ILE A 167 -3.68 19.24 15.45
C ILE A 167 -4.03 19.08 13.97
N THR A 168 -3.05 18.88 13.09
CA THR A 168 -3.25 18.75 11.63
C THR A 168 -3.23 17.29 11.16
N TYR A 169 -2.90 16.34 12.05
CA TYR A 169 -2.77 14.91 11.74
C TYR A 169 -4.01 14.35 11.05
N GLU A 170 -5.19 14.58 11.63
CA GLU A 170 -6.46 14.08 11.07
C GLU A 170 -6.77 14.68 9.70
N ILE A 171 -6.43 15.96 9.46
CA ILE A 171 -6.59 16.58 8.13
C ILE A 171 -5.68 15.89 7.12
N SER A 172 -4.45 15.55 7.50
CA SER A 172 -3.53 14.84 6.61
C SER A 172 -4.03 13.44 6.27
N VAL A 173 -4.54 12.69 7.25
CA VAL A 173 -5.16 11.37 7.03
C VAL A 173 -6.37 11.49 6.11
N GLU A 174 -7.27 12.43 6.39
CA GLU A 174 -8.48 12.63 5.58
C GLU A 174 -8.15 13.12 4.16
N ALA A 175 -7.11 13.95 3.98
CA ALA A 175 -6.69 14.40 2.65
C ALA A 175 -6.14 13.24 1.80
N VAL A 176 -5.33 12.36 2.39
CA VAL A 176 -4.86 11.14 1.73
C VAL A 176 -6.03 10.20 1.43
N SER A 177 -6.96 10.03 2.37
CA SER A 177 -8.19 9.24 2.17
C SER A 177 -9.04 9.78 1.03
N THR A 178 -9.22 11.10 0.96
CA THR A 178 -10.00 11.76 -0.11
C THR A 178 -9.35 11.54 -1.47
N MET A 179 -8.02 11.58 -1.57
CA MET A 179 -7.29 11.25 -2.81
C MET A 179 -7.47 9.78 -3.21
N VAL A 180 -7.46 8.84 -2.27
CA VAL A 180 -7.74 7.43 -2.55
C VAL A 180 -9.20 7.24 -3.00
N ALA A 181 -10.15 7.89 -2.33
CA ALA A 181 -11.56 7.87 -2.73
C ALA A 181 -11.76 8.43 -4.14
N PHE A 182 -11.08 9.54 -4.49
CA PHE A 182 -11.08 10.12 -5.83
C PHE A 182 -10.58 9.15 -6.90
N LEU A 183 -9.54 8.37 -6.58
CA LEU A 183 -8.95 7.39 -7.50
C LEU A 183 -9.77 6.10 -7.64
N SER A 184 -10.77 5.88 -6.77
CA SER A 184 -11.50 4.60 -6.66
C SER A 184 -12.40 4.24 -7.85
N CYS A 185 -12.50 5.09 -8.88
CA CYS A 185 -13.23 4.81 -10.12
C CYS A 185 -12.84 3.46 -10.75
N GLN A 186 -11.57 3.06 -10.63
CA GLN A 186 -11.07 1.78 -11.15
C GLN A 186 -11.70 0.56 -10.50
N LEU A 187 -12.18 0.63 -9.24
CA LEU A 187 -12.84 -0.50 -8.55
C LEU A 187 -14.13 -0.93 -9.23
N PHE A 188 -14.83 0.02 -9.87
CA PHE A 188 -16.15 -0.17 -10.46
C PHE A 188 -16.09 -0.57 -11.94
N HIS A 189 -14.89 -0.79 -12.47
CA HIS A 189 -14.66 -1.20 -13.85
C HIS A 189 -13.88 -2.51 -13.88
N LYS A 190 -14.36 -3.45 -14.70
CA LYS A 190 -13.66 -4.73 -14.92
C LYS A 190 -12.37 -4.57 -15.72
N GLU A 191 -12.36 -3.61 -16.65
CA GLU A 191 -11.20 -3.31 -17.50
C GLU A 191 -10.33 -2.23 -16.86
N VAL A 192 -9.03 -2.28 -17.16
CA VAL A 192 -8.08 -1.23 -16.75
C VAL A 192 -8.41 0.07 -17.48
N LEU A 193 -8.66 1.13 -16.71
CA LEU A 193 -8.99 2.45 -17.23
C LEU A 193 -7.73 3.14 -17.75
N ARG A 194 -7.64 3.33 -19.08
CA ARG A 194 -6.55 4.10 -19.72
C ARG A 194 -6.85 5.59 -19.86
N GLN A 195 -8.13 5.96 -19.75
CA GLN A 195 -8.61 7.34 -19.76
C GLN A 195 -9.67 7.44 -18.69
N SER A 196 -9.46 8.34 -17.73
CA SER A 196 -10.40 8.61 -16.64
C SER A 196 -10.25 10.07 -16.21
N ILE A 197 -11.20 10.58 -15.42
CA ILE A 197 -11.09 11.93 -14.82
C ILE A 197 -9.81 12.07 -14.00
N SER A 198 -9.37 10.97 -13.36
CA SER A 198 -8.12 10.95 -12.59
C SER A 198 -6.92 11.17 -13.50
N HIS A 199 -6.89 10.54 -14.68
CA HIS A 199 -5.84 10.79 -15.67
C HIS A 199 -5.84 12.25 -16.14
N LYS A 200 -7.03 12.81 -16.44
CA LYS A 200 -7.18 14.21 -16.88
C LYS A 200 -6.54 15.19 -15.89
N TYR A 201 -6.79 15.03 -14.58
CA TYR A 201 -6.31 15.98 -13.58
C TYR A 201 -4.92 15.68 -13.02
N LEU A 202 -4.53 14.40 -12.91
CA LEU A 202 -3.27 14.00 -12.23
C LEU A 202 -2.09 13.84 -13.18
N MET A 203 -2.34 13.52 -14.45
CA MET A 203 -1.29 13.30 -15.46
C MET A 203 -0.99 14.55 -16.28
N GLN A 204 -1.91 15.52 -16.28
CA GLN A 204 -1.85 16.73 -17.08
C GLN A 204 -2.31 17.94 -16.25
N GLY A 205 -2.07 19.16 -16.74
CA GLY A 205 -2.66 20.36 -16.15
C GLY A 205 -1.99 20.83 -14.84
N ARG A 206 -2.80 21.40 -13.94
CA ARG A 206 -2.34 22.18 -12.78
C ARG A 206 -1.72 21.34 -11.66
N CYS A 207 -2.00 20.03 -11.63
CA CYS A 207 -1.49 19.13 -10.59
C CYS A 207 -0.04 18.65 -10.84
N LEU A 208 0.40 18.64 -12.10
CA LEU A 208 1.70 18.08 -12.52
C LEU A 208 2.93 18.67 -11.78
N PRO A 209 2.98 19.97 -11.41
CA PRO A 209 4.08 20.52 -10.63
C PRO A 209 4.22 19.92 -9.21
N TYR A 210 3.15 19.34 -8.65
CA TYR A 210 3.17 18.78 -7.29
C TYR A 210 3.70 17.35 -7.23
N THR A 211 3.82 16.64 -8.36
CA THR A 211 4.16 15.21 -8.44
C THR A 211 5.33 14.80 -7.55
N SER A 212 6.50 15.42 -7.71
CA SER A 212 7.70 15.07 -6.93
C SER A 212 7.52 15.30 -5.45
N LYS A 213 6.86 16.40 -5.10
CA LYS A 213 6.63 16.78 -3.72
C LYS A 213 5.63 15.82 -3.08
N LEU A 214 4.58 15.41 -3.80
CA LEU A 214 3.61 14.43 -3.35
C LEU A 214 4.27 13.08 -3.11
N VAL A 215 4.96 12.51 -4.10
CA VAL A 215 5.67 11.22 -3.96
C VAL A 215 6.66 11.26 -2.80
N LYS A 216 7.44 12.33 -2.69
CA LYS A 216 8.39 12.54 -1.60
C LYS A 216 7.70 12.57 -0.23
N THR A 217 6.58 13.30 -0.09
CA THR A 217 5.85 13.38 1.17
C THR A 217 5.19 12.06 1.55
N LEU A 218 4.60 11.33 0.60
CA LEU A 218 4.02 10.01 0.86
C LEU A 218 5.07 9.00 1.33
N LEU A 219 6.26 9.00 0.69
CA LEU A 219 7.40 8.20 1.16
C LEU A 219 7.87 8.63 2.55
N TYR A 220 7.89 9.93 2.86
CA TYR A 220 8.24 10.38 4.21
C TYR A 220 7.23 9.94 5.27
N ASN A 221 5.94 9.96 4.98
CA ASN A 221 4.92 9.45 5.89
C ASN A 221 5.13 7.96 6.17
N PHE A 222 5.44 7.18 5.12
CA PHE A 222 5.83 5.77 5.26
C PHE A 222 7.10 5.59 6.09
N ILE A 223 8.13 6.42 5.89
CA ILE A 223 9.39 6.33 6.64
C ILE A 223 9.21 6.69 8.12
N ARG A 224 8.44 7.74 8.42
CA ARG A 224 8.33 8.27 9.78
C ARG A 224 7.40 7.47 10.68
N GLN A 225 6.42 6.77 10.10
CA GLN A 225 5.45 5.96 10.86
C GLN A 225 4.80 6.75 12.02
N GLU A 226 4.48 8.03 11.81
CA GLU A 226 3.93 8.90 12.86
C GLU A 226 2.62 8.34 13.42
N LYS A 227 2.60 8.17 14.74
CA LYS A 227 1.45 7.61 15.46
C LYS A 227 0.34 8.65 15.59
N PRO A 228 -0.93 8.22 15.64
CA PRO A 228 -2.02 9.14 15.90
C PRO A 228 -1.84 9.82 17.26
N PRO A 229 -2.24 11.10 17.39
CA PRO A 229 -2.17 11.80 18.66
C PRO A 229 -3.02 11.10 19.73
N PRO A 230 -2.63 11.14 21.01
CA PRO A 230 -3.34 10.43 22.07
C PRO A 230 -4.80 10.91 22.22
N PRO A 231 -5.75 10.04 22.60
CA PRO A 231 -7.19 10.32 22.65
C PRO A 231 -7.67 11.38 23.67
N GLY A 232 -6.78 12.25 24.17
CA GLY A 232 -7.09 13.47 24.92
C GLY A 232 -6.63 14.77 24.25
N ALA A 233 -5.97 14.70 23.08
CA ALA A 233 -5.61 15.84 22.25
C ALA A 233 -6.77 16.29 21.32
N HIS A 234 -7.79 15.44 21.15
CA HIS A 234 -9.05 15.83 20.54
C HIS A 234 -9.84 16.69 21.54
N VAL A 235 -10.25 17.87 21.08
CA VAL A 235 -10.73 19.03 21.86
C VAL A 235 -11.97 18.76 22.73
N PHE A 236 -12.65 17.62 22.54
CA PHE A 236 -13.85 17.26 23.31
C PHE A 236 -13.82 15.78 23.68
N SER A 237 -13.36 15.46 24.89
CA SER A 237 -13.70 14.18 25.51
C SER A 237 -15.17 14.19 25.94
N GLN A 238 -15.84 13.05 25.78
CA GLN A 238 -17.21 12.83 26.25
C GLN A 238 -17.29 13.10 27.77
N GLN A 239 -17.97 14.18 28.17
CA GLN A 239 -18.50 14.28 29.52
C GLN A 239 -19.74 13.41 29.63
N SER A 240 -19.62 12.28 30.32
CA SER A 240 -20.74 11.67 31.02
C SER A 240 -21.07 12.52 32.25
N ASP A 241 -22.30 13.06 32.25
CA ASP A 241 -23.02 13.70 33.35
C ASP A 241 -22.45 14.99 33.97
N GLY A 242 -23.16 16.09 33.65
CA GLY A 242 -23.62 17.06 34.66
C GLY A 242 -22.69 18.23 35.03
N GLY A 243 -22.94 19.39 34.42
CA GLY A 243 -22.60 20.69 35.01
C GLY A 243 -21.54 21.47 34.23
N GLY A 244 -21.87 22.71 33.89
CA GLY A 244 -21.09 23.55 32.99
C GLY A 244 -19.89 24.27 33.62
N LEU A 245 -19.25 25.04 32.73
CA LEU A 245 -18.43 26.22 32.97
C LEU A 245 -16.96 26.00 33.40
N LEU A 246 -16.06 26.36 32.47
CA LEU A 246 -14.66 26.75 32.66
C LEU A 246 -13.69 25.71 33.23
N TYR A 247 -12.89 25.06 32.37
CA TYR A 247 -11.48 24.80 32.68
C TYR A 247 -10.62 24.96 31.43
N GLY A 248 -9.85 26.05 31.42
CA GLY A 248 -8.68 26.20 30.57
C GLY A 248 -7.41 25.75 31.28
N LEU A 249 -6.30 25.84 30.54
CA LEU A 249 -4.92 25.94 31.05
C LEU A 249 -4.35 24.67 31.69
N ALA A 250 -4.00 23.68 30.86
CA ALA A 250 -2.91 22.74 31.15
C ALA A 250 -2.22 22.29 29.84
N SER A 251 -1.70 23.27 29.10
CA SER A 251 -0.57 23.06 28.18
C SER A 251 0.71 23.22 28.99
N GLY A 252 1.57 22.19 28.95
CA GLY A 252 2.89 22.18 29.59
C GLY A 252 3.06 20.97 30.51
N VAL A 253 4.07 20.15 30.24
CA VAL A 253 4.51 18.93 30.97
C VAL A 253 3.58 17.72 30.95
N ALA A 254 3.57 16.98 29.83
CA ALA A 254 3.25 15.54 29.86
C ALA A 254 4.06 14.67 28.86
N THR A 255 5.17 15.18 28.29
CA THR A 255 6.04 14.45 27.37
C THR A 255 7.11 13.58 28.05
N GLY A 256 6.97 13.21 29.34
CA GLY A 256 8.08 12.59 30.09
C GLY A 256 7.76 11.49 31.11
N LEU A 257 6.55 10.93 31.18
CA LEU A 257 6.19 10.00 32.27
C LEU A 257 5.56 8.66 31.86
N TRP A 258 5.64 8.25 30.59
CA TRP A 258 5.20 6.89 30.20
C TRP A 258 6.32 5.84 30.09
N THR A 259 7.59 6.22 30.31
CA THR A 259 8.73 5.29 30.31
C THR A 259 8.87 4.49 31.62
N VAL A 260 8.00 4.68 32.61
CA VAL A 260 8.18 4.11 33.97
C VAL A 260 7.11 3.06 34.36
N PHE A 261 6.12 2.76 33.51
CA PHE A 261 5.10 1.72 33.85
C PHE A 261 5.23 0.38 33.09
N THR A 262 6.34 0.12 32.39
CA THR A 262 6.66 -1.20 31.81
C THR A 262 7.85 -1.89 32.50
N LEU A 263 7.93 -1.81 33.83
CA LEU A 263 8.91 -2.58 34.59
C LEU A 263 8.33 -3.04 35.93
N GLY A 264 7.68 -4.21 35.92
CA GLY A 264 7.29 -4.93 37.13
C GLY A 264 5.91 -5.57 37.05
N GLY A 265 5.83 -6.80 36.53
CA GLY A 265 4.59 -7.56 36.52
C GLY A 265 4.77 -8.95 35.94
N VAL A 266 5.30 -9.88 36.75
CA VAL A 266 5.39 -11.30 36.45
C VAL A 266 3.98 -11.88 36.32
N GLY A 267 3.68 -12.51 35.18
CA GLY A 267 2.64 -13.53 35.07
C GLY A 267 1.24 -13.07 34.67
N SER A 268 1.02 -12.84 33.37
CA SER A 268 -0.10 -13.42 32.59
C SER A 268 0.01 -12.94 31.14
N LYS A 269 0.14 -13.88 30.21
CA LYS A 269 0.06 -13.63 28.76
C LYS A 269 -1.37 -13.17 28.44
N ALA A 270 -1.61 -11.86 28.44
CA ALA A 270 -2.67 -11.25 27.67
C ALA A 270 -2.23 -11.27 26.20
N ALA A 271 -3.11 -11.72 25.31
CA ALA A 271 -2.90 -11.72 23.87
C ALA A 271 -2.39 -10.35 23.42
N ALA A 272 -1.35 -10.34 22.58
CA ALA A 272 -0.80 -9.13 22.01
C ALA A 272 -1.92 -8.33 21.33
N ALA A 273 -2.27 -7.18 21.88
CA ALA A 273 -3.06 -6.20 21.14
C ALA A 273 -2.25 -5.83 19.88
N PRO A 274 -2.88 -5.73 18.70
CA PRO A 274 -2.17 -5.38 17.48
C PRO A 274 -1.46 -4.05 17.71
N ALA A 275 -0.16 -3.99 17.41
CA ALA A 275 0.65 -2.79 17.51
C ALA A 275 -0.11 -1.62 16.88
N LEU A 276 -0.21 -0.47 17.58
CA LEU A 276 -0.88 0.72 17.07
C LEU A 276 -0.36 1.04 15.66
N SER A 277 -1.14 0.67 14.64
CA SER A 277 -0.84 0.91 13.24
C SER A 277 -0.83 2.41 12.99
N SER A 278 0.18 2.94 12.30
CA SER A 278 0.24 4.36 11.90
C SER A 278 -0.65 4.58 10.66
N PRO A 279 -1.89 5.08 10.78
CA PRO A 279 -2.87 5.07 9.70
C PRO A 279 -2.44 5.96 8.54
N LEU A 280 -1.84 7.12 8.84
CA LEU A 280 -1.31 8.03 7.83
C LEU A 280 -0.23 7.37 6.98
N ALA A 281 0.68 6.61 7.59
CA ALA A 281 1.77 5.94 6.89
C ALA A 281 1.23 4.86 5.95
N ASN A 282 0.31 4.03 6.45
CA ASN A 282 -0.34 2.98 5.66
C ASN A 282 -1.17 3.55 4.49
N GLN A 283 -2.02 4.53 4.75
CA GLN A 283 -2.80 5.17 3.68
C GLN A 283 -1.91 5.91 2.68
N SER A 284 -0.83 6.55 3.13
CA SER A 284 0.11 7.23 2.23
C SER A 284 0.81 6.24 1.31
N LEU A 285 1.15 5.06 1.83
CA LEU A 285 1.72 3.97 1.05
C LEU A 285 0.72 3.43 0.03
N LEU A 286 -0.53 3.19 0.45
CA LEU A 286 -1.61 2.77 -0.45
C LEU A 286 -1.83 3.80 -1.58
N LEU A 287 -1.94 5.09 -1.26
CA LEU A 287 -2.06 6.15 -2.25
C LEU A 287 -0.87 6.19 -3.20
N LEU A 288 0.37 6.05 -2.68
CA LEU A 288 1.57 6.01 -3.50
C LEU A 288 1.54 4.84 -4.48
N LEU A 289 1.14 3.65 -4.04
CA LEU A 289 1.03 2.46 -4.88
C LEU A 289 -0.04 2.62 -5.96
N VAL A 290 -1.19 3.23 -5.64
CA VAL A 290 -2.23 3.55 -6.64
C VAL A 290 -1.67 4.52 -7.69
N LEU A 291 -1.07 5.64 -7.25
CA LEU A 291 -0.50 6.65 -8.15
C LEU A 291 0.60 6.07 -9.05
N ALA A 292 1.49 5.23 -8.50
CA ALA A 292 2.56 4.57 -9.24
C ALA A 292 2.03 3.62 -10.33
N ASN A 293 0.87 3.00 -10.09
CA ASN A 293 0.27 2.00 -10.97
C ASN A 293 -0.81 2.56 -11.90
N LEU A 294 -1.09 3.87 -11.88
CA LEU A 294 -1.88 4.50 -12.95
C LEU A 294 -1.25 4.20 -14.31
N THR A 295 -2.09 3.94 -15.31
CA THR A 295 -1.64 3.67 -16.68
C THR A 295 -1.01 4.90 -17.31
N ASP A 296 -0.16 4.68 -18.29
CA ASP A 296 0.40 5.76 -19.09
C ASP A 296 -0.71 6.47 -19.89
N ALA A 297 -0.61 7.79 -20.01
CA ALA A 297 -1.46 8.54 -20.92
C ALA A 297 -1.00 8.32 -22.37
N ALA A 298 -1.89 8.54 -23.35
CA ALA A 298 -1.61 8.30 -24.76
C ALA A 298 -0.31 8.97 -25.28
N ASP A 299 0.02 10.15 -24.74
CA ASP A 299 1.15 10.96 -25.17
C ASP A 299 2.22 11.16 -24.07
N ALA A 300 2.03 10.63 -22.87
CA ALA A 300 2.94 10.85 -21.75
C ALA A 300 2.94 9.68 -20.74
N PRO A 301 4.13 9.24 -20.29
CA PRO A 301 4.23 8.23 -19.23
C PRO A 301 3.74 8.77 -17.88
N ASN A 302 3.38 7.85 -16.98
CA ASN A 302 2.95 8.20 -15.62
C ASN A 302 4.05 8.97 -14.84
N PRO A 303 3.81 10.25 -14.46
CA PRO A 303 4.80 11.10 -13.82
C PRO A 303 5.12 10.66 -12.38
N TYR A 304 4.19 10.00 -11.68
CA TYR A 304 4.43 9.44 -10.34
C TYR A 304 5.37 8.23 -10.41
N ARG A 305 5.18 7.37 -11.42
CA ARG A 305 6.10 6.26 -11.70
C ARG A 305 7.49 6.77 -12.08
N GLN A 306 7.57 7.80 -12.91
CA GLN A 306 8.84 8.47 -13.23
C GLN A 306 9.53 9.05 -12.00
N ALA A 307 8.78 9.67 -11.08
CA ALA A 307 9.33 10.19 -9.83
C ALA A 307 9.91 9.07 -8.95
N ILE A 308 9.26 7.90 -8.88
CA ILE A 308 9.75 6.71 -8.17
C ILE A 308 11.02 6.15 -8.82
N MET A 309 11.10 6.12 -10.15
CA MET A 309 12.28 5.64 -10.88
C MET A 309 13.52 6.54 -10.73
N SER A 310 13.32 7.84 -10.49
CA SER A 310 14.36 8.84 -10.67
C SER A 310 14.97 9.41 -9.39
N PHE A 311 14.35 9.21 -8.23
CA PHE A 311 14.84 9.82 -6.99
C PHE A 311 16.20 9.24 -6.56
N LYS A 312 16.99 10.07 -5.89
CA LYS A 312 18.37 9.78 -5.46
C LYS A 312 18.55 9.89 -3.95
N ASN A 313 19.69 9.42 -3.46
CA ASN A 313 20.04 9.58 -2.06
C ASN A 313 20.30 11.07 -1.75
N THR A 314 19.91 11.54 -0.58
CA THR A 314 20.33 12.85 -0.03
C THR A 314 21.84 13.07 0.01
N GLN A 315 22.64 11.99 0.02
CA GLN A 315 24.11 12.07 -0.02
C GLN A 315 24.68 12.20 -1.44
N ASP A 316 23.87 11.93 -2.48
CA ASP A 316 24.28 12.09 -3.87
C ASP A 316 24.04 13.53 -4.34
N ASN A 317 25.12 14.31 -4.41
CA ASN A 317 25.11 15.70 -4.85
C ASN A 317 25.19 15.86 -6.37
N SER A 318 25.12 14.78 -7.15
CA SER A 318 25.12 14.89 -8.61
C SER A 318 23.87 15.65 -9.09
N PRO A 319 24.02 16.63 -9.99
CA PRO A 319 22.88 17.39 -10.49
C PRO A 319 21.90 16.45 -11.22
N PHE A 320 20.61 16.73 -11.11
CA PHE A 320 19.61 16.04 -11.91
C PHE A 320 19.77 16.45 -13.39
N PRO A 321 19.83 15.49 -14.32
CA PRO A 321 19.76 15.80 -15.75
C PRO A 321 18.45 16.54 -16.04
N SER A 322 18.49 17.56 -16.90
CA SER A 322 17.30 18.31 -17.32
C SER A 322 16.26 17.46 -18.04
N SER A 323 16.65 16.26 -18.50
CA SER A 323 15.79 15.28 -19.16
C SER A 323 14.96 14.43 -18.21
N ILE A 324 15.20 14.48 -16.89
CA ILE A 324 14.47 13.68 -15.91
C ILE A 324 13.43 14.58 -15.22
N PRO A 325 12.16 14.54 -15.67
CA PRO A 325 11.11 15.27 -14.99
C PRO A 325 10.89 14.66 -13.61
N HIS A 326 10.41 15.49 -12.68
CA HIS A 326 9.95 15.06 -11.37
C HIS A 326 10.96 14.40 -10.40
N ALA A 327 12.26 14.66 -10.55
CA ALA A 327 13.27 14.10 -9.66
C ALA A 327 13.39 14.80 -8.30
N PHE A 328 13.75 14.04 -7.26
CA PHE A 328 13.98 14.54 -5.90
C PHE A 328 15.00 13.67 -5.14
N GLN A 329 15.37 14.10 -3.93
CA GLN A 329 16.25 13.34 -3.03
C GLN A 329 15.51 12.87 -1.77
N ILE A 330 15.87 11.67 -1.29
CA ILE A 330 15.40 11.07 -0.03
C ILE A 330 16.54 10.35 0.70
N ASN A 331 16.45 10.22 2.02
CA ASN A 331 17.46 9.50 2.80
C ASN A 331 17.26 7.99 2.61
N PHE A 332 18.19 7.34 1.92
CA PHE A 332 18.07 5.91 1.61
C PHE A 332 18.18 5.02 2.84
N ASN A 333 18.95 5.43 3.86
CA ASN A 333 19.07 4.65 5.10
C ASN A 333 17.74 4.61 5.84
N SER A 334 17.07 5.76 6.00
CA SER A 334 15.75 5.82 6.64
C SER A 334 14.69 5.03 5.85
N LEU A 335 14.72 5.09 4.52
CA LEU A 335 13.84 4.29 3.66
C LEU A 335 14.11 2.79 3.81
N TYR A 336 15.38 2.38 3.82
CA TYR A 336 15.78 0.99 4.02
C TYR A 336 15.31 0.45 5.37
N THR A 337 15.53 1.19 6.46
CA THR A 337 15.08 0.80 7.81
C THR A 337 13.56 0.63 7.86
N ALA A 338 12.80 1.59 7.31
CA ALA A 338 11.34 1.49 7.26
C ALA A 338 10.86 0.30 6.41
N LEU A 339 11.52 0.02 5.29
CA LEU A 339 11.20 -1.15 4.46
C LEU A 339 11.45 -2.46 5.21
N CYS A 340 12.54 -2.57 5.99
CA CYS A 340 12.83 -3.76 6.80
C CYS A 340 11.78 -3.96 7.90
N GLU A 341 11.47 -2.89 8.66
CA GLU A 341 10.54 -2.95 9.79
C GLU A 341 9.09 -3.28 9.36
N GLN A 342 8.69 -2.87 8.15
CA GLN A 342 7.33 -3.03 7.65
C GLN A 342 7.17 -4.22 6.69
N GLN A 343 8.20 -5.04 6.45
CA GLN A 343 8.16 -6.07 5.41
C GLN A 343 7.10 -7.17 5.59
N THR A 344 6.50 -7.31 6.77
CA THR A 344 5.43 -8.27 7.00
C THR A 344 4.10 -7.88 6.33
N SER A 345 3.98 -6.64 5.85
CA SER A 345 2.84 -6.07 5.14
C SER A 345 2.97 -6.20 3.62
N ASP A 346 1.91 -6.65 2.96
CA ASP A 346 1.81 -6.80 1.50
C ASP A 346 2.15 -5.49 0.75
N GLN A 347 1.69 -4.35 1.28
CA GLN A 347 1.95 -3.03 0.70
C GLN A 347 3.44 -2.68 0.73
N ALA A 348 4.13 -2.98 1.84
CA ALA A 348 5.57 -2.70 1.98
C ALA A 348 6.40 -3.63 1.10
N THR A 349 5.99 -4.88 0.94
CA THR A 349 6.61 -5.82 0.00
C THR A 349 6.43 -5.37 -1.44
N LEU A 350 5.25 -4.88 -1.83
CA LEU A 350 5.03 -4.35 -3.18
C LEU A 350 5.84 -3.08 -3.46
N LEU A 351 5.98 -2.18 -2.46
CA LEU A 351 6.88 -1.03 -2.59
C LEU A 351 8.34 -1.47 -2.75
N LEU A 352 8.80 -2.44 -1.95
CA LEU A 352 10.16 -2.98 -2.07
C LEU A 352 10.40 -3.55 -3.47
N TYR A 353 9.48 -4.39 -3.95
CA TYR A 353 9.53 -4.91 -5.31
C TYR A 353 9.62 -3.77 -6.34
N THR A 354 8.75 -2.76 -6.25
CA THR A 354 8.71 -1.63 -7.18
C THR A 354 10.04 -0.87 -7.19
N LEU A 355 10.62 -0.60 -6.01
CA LEU A 355 11.86 0.12 -5.86
C LEU A 355 13.07 -0.67 -6.37
N LEU A 356 13.16 -1.95 -6.03
CA LEU A 356 14.22 -2.82 -6.55
C LEU A 356 14.10 -2.95 -8.06
N HIS A 357 12.90 -3.20 -8.57
CA HIS A 357 12.70 -3.40 -10.00
C HIS A 357 12.99 -2.12 -10.82
N GLN A 358 12.47 -0.97 -10.40
CA GLN A 358 12.38 0.23 -11.23
C GLN A 358 13.39 1.34 -10.87
N ASN A 359 13.91 1.42 -9.64
CA ASN A 359 14.86 2.46 -9.24
C ASN A 359 16.27 1.88 -9.06
N SER A 360 17.12 2.11 -10.06
CA SER A 360 18.51 1.62 -10.07
C SER A 360 19.36 2.17 -8.92
N ASN A 361 19.08 3.40 -8.44
CA ASN A 361 19.82 4.03 -7.35
C ASN A 361 19.54 3.29 -6.03
N ILE A 362 18.28 2.98 -5.76
CA ILE A 362 17.88 2.19 -4.59
C ILE A 362 18.38 0.76 -4.71
N ARG A 363 18.21 0.11 -5.86
CA ARG A 363 18.74 -1.26 -6.07
C ARG A 363 20.23 -1.34 -5.75
N THR A 364 21.03 -0.44 -6.32
CA THR A 364 22.48 -0.37 -6.08
C THR A 364 22.80 -0.12 -4.61
N TYR A 365 22.06 0.79 -3.96
CA TYR A 365 22.26 1.07 -2.54
C TYR A 365 21.94 -0.14 -1.66
N MET A 366 20.84 -0.83 -1.93
CA MET A 366 20.38 -1.98 -1.13
C MET A 366 21.34 -3.17 -1.29
N LEU A 367 21.78 -3.47 -2.51
CA LEU A 367 22.74 -4.55 -2.76
C LEU A 367 24.13 -4.29 -2.13
N ALA A 368 24.48 -3.03 -1.91
CA ALA A 368 25.73 -2.64 -1.24
C ALA A 368 25.66 -2.68 0.30
N ARG A 369 24.49 -3.02 0.88
CA ARG A 369 24.32 -3.08 2.34
C ARG A 369 24.96 -4.35 2.91
N THR A 370 25.46 -4.24 4.15
CA THR A 370 26.04 -5.36 4.87
C THR A 370 25.06 -6.05 5.82
N ASP A 371 23.92 -5.42 6.11
CA ASP A 371 22.92 -5.85 7.08
C ASP A 371 21.62 -6.31 6.39
N MET A 372 21.76 -7.04 5.28
CA MET A 372 20.65 -7.48 4.44
C MET A 372 19.79 -8.55 5.12
N GLU A 373 20.26 -9.19 6.19
CA GLU A 373 19.49 -10.10 7.03
C GLU A 373 18.22 -9.44 7.59
N ASN A 374 18.25 -8.13 7.89
CA ASN A 374 17.10 -7.38 8.38
C ASN A 374 15.96 -7.30 7.34
N LEU A 375 16.30 -7.43 6.05
CA LEU A 375 15.36 -7.44 4.95
C LEU A 375 14.96 -8.87 4.57
N VAL A 376 15.94 -9.78 4.51
CA VAL A 376 15.74 -11.16 4.05
C VAL A 376 14.94 -11.98 5.06
N LEU A 377 15.17 -11.82 6.37
CA LEU A 377 14.48 -12.62 7.39
C LEU A 377 12.95 -12.42 7.37
N PRO A 378 12.40 -11.18 7.35
CA PRO A 378 10.96 -10.98 7.17
C PRO A 378 10.41 -11.59 5.87
N ILE A 379 11.18 -11.54 4.77
CA ILE A 379 10.77 -12.13 3.48
C ILE A 379 10.71 -13.65 3.58
N LEU A 380 11.69 -14.29 4.23
CA LEU A 380 11.67 -15.72 4.50
C LEU A 380 10.52 -16.10 5.44
N GLU A 381 10.18 -15.26 6.41
CA GLU A 381 9.02 -15.48 7.29
C GLU A 381 7.69 -15.50 6.52
N ILE A 382 7.54 -14.65 5.48
CA ILE A 382 6.39 -14.70 4.57
C ILE A 382 6.33 -16.06 3.86
N LEU A 383 7.46 -16.56 3.37
CA LEU A 383 7.55 -17.84 2.67
C LEU A 383 7.35 -19.04 3.60
N TYR A 384 7.75 -18.91 4.86
CA TYR A 384 7.55 -19.95 5.87
C TYR A 384 6.06 -20.11 6.21
N HIS A 385 5.31 -18.99 6.27
CA HIS A 385 3.87 -18.99 6.54
C HIS A 385 3.03 -18.93 5.25
N VAL A 386 3.46 -19.62 4.19
CA VAL A 386 2.82 -19.54 2.86
C VAL A 386 1.33 -19.88 2.87
N GLU A 387 0.88 -20.76 3.76
CA GLU A 387 -0.54 -21.18 3.86
C GLU A 387 -1.45 -20.08 4.43
N GLU A 388 -0.89 -19.11 5.14
CA GLU A 388 -1.61 -18.00 5.78
C GLU A 388 -1.54 -16.70 4.97
N ARG A 389 -0.84 -16.71 3.82
CA ARG A 389 -0.53 -15.51 3.03
C ARG A 389 -1.24 -15.54 1.69
N ASN A 390 -1.52 -14.34 1.17
CA ASN A 390 -2.02 -14.21 -0.19
C ASN A 390 -0.96 -14.74 -1.17
N SER A 391 -1.38 -15.57 -2.13
CA SER A 391 -0.51 -16.08 -3.20
C SER A 391 0.31 -14.97 -3.87
N HIS A 392 -0.29 -13.80 -4.11
CA HIS A 392 0.40 -12.65 -4.72
C HIS A 392 1.52 -12.09 -3.82
N HIS A 393 1.31 -12.06 -2.51
CA HIS A 393 2.33 -11.63 -1.55
C HIS A 393 3.52 -12.60 -1.54
N VAL A 394 3.24 -13.91 -1.57
CA VAL A 394 4.25 -14.97 -1.69
C VAL A 394 5.03 -14.83 -3.00
N TYR A 395 4.36 -14.59 -4.13
CA TYR A 395 5.02 -14.38 -5.42
C TYR A 395 5.95 -13.16 -5.38
N MET A 396 5.51 -12.04 -4.82
CA MET A 396 6.35 -10.84 -4.70
C MET A 396 7.57 -11.09 -3.82
N ALA A 397 7.41 -11.78 -2.70
CA ALA A 397 8.51 -12.20 -1.83
C ALA A 397 9.54 -13.05 -2.59
N LEU A 398 9.08 -14.04 -3.37
CA LEU A 398 9.96 -14.87 -4.21
C LEU A 398 10.70 -14.06 -5.28
N ILE A 399 10.01 -13.14 -5.97
CA ILE A 399 10.64 -12.30 -7.00
C ILE A 399 11.70 -11.39 -6.38
N ILE A 400 11.42 -10.82 -5.20
CA ILE A 400 12.40 -10.00 -4.49
C ILE A 400 13.64 -10.83 -4.14
N LEU A 401 13.47 -12.05 -3.61
CA LEU A 401 14.62 -12.93 -3.35
C LEU A 401 15.39 -13.26 -4.62
N LEU A 402 14.70 -13.54 -5.73
CA LEU A 402 15.34 -13.78 -7.03
C LEU A 402 16.19 -12.58 -7.46
N ILE A 403 15.64 -11.37 -7.44
CA ILE A 403 16.35 -10.13 -7.77
C ILE A 403 17.59 -9.94 -6.88
N LEU A 404 17.48 -10.23 -5.58
CA LEU A 404 18.61 -10.11 -4.65
C LEU A 404 19.68 -11.18 -4.93
N THR A 405 19.29 -12.42 -5.21
CA THR A 405 20.21 -13.54 -5.50
C THR A 405 20.92 -13.45 -6.85
N GLU A 406 20.47 -12.57 -7.76
CA GLU A 406 21.20 -12.28 -8.99
C GLU A 406 22.53 -11.53 -8.72
N ASP A 407 22.68 -10.90 -7.56
CA ASP A 407 23.91 -10.18 -7.21
C ASP A 407 24.94 -11.10 -6.53
N ASP A 408 26.13 -11.19 -7.13
CA ASP A 408 27.24 -12.00 -6.60
C ASP A 408 27.72 -11.51 -5.22
N GLY A 409 27.59 -10.21 -4.92
CA GLY A 409 27.94 -9.61 -3.64
C GLY A 409 26.99 -10.05 -2.54
N PHE A 410 25.68 -9.97 -2.81
CA PHE A 410 24.62 -10.51 -1.95
C PHE A 410 24.85 -11.98 -1.62
N ASN A 411 25.13 -12.81 -2.63
CA ASN A 411 25.36 -14.24 -2.42
C ASN A 411 26.55 -14.47 -1.49
N ARG A 412 27.66 -13.74 -1.67
CA ARG A 412 28.82 -13.84 -0.78
C ARG A 412 28.51 -13.37 0.64
N SER A 413 27.82 -12.24 0.81
CA SER A 413 27.50 -11.73 2.14
C SER A 413 26.54 -12.65 2.90
N ILE A 414 25.54 -13.23 2.22
CA ILE A 414 24.68 -14.25 2.82
C ILE A 414 25.49 -15.50 3.17
N HIS A 415 26.42 -15.95 2.33
CA HIS A 415 27.31 -17.07 2.68
C HIS A 415 28.23 -16.77 3.87
N GLU A 416 28.62 -15.50 4.09
CA GLU A 416 29.41 -15.05 5.24
C GLU A 416 28.56 -14.96 6.53
N VAL A 417 27.36 -14.39 6.47
CA VAL A 417 26.41 -14.31 7.60
C VAL A 417 25.90 -15.70 7.98
N ALA A 418 25.61 -16.52 6.97
CA ALA A 418 25.11 -17.86 7.19
C ALA A 418 26.23 -18.80 7.72
N GLN A 419 27.47 -18.33 7.92
CA GLN A 419 28.45 -19.02 8.78
C GLN A 419 27.93 -19.25 10.21
N ASP A 420 26.84 -18.59 10.63
CA ASP A 420 25.92 -19.13 11.62
C ASP A 420 25.36 -20.46 11.12
N LEU A 421 26.01 -21.56 11.50
CA LEU A 421 25.75 -22.95 11.08
C LEU A 421 24.26 -23.28 10.89
N ASN A 422 23.37 -22.77 11.75
CA ASN A 422 21.93 -23.02 11.68
C ASN A 422 21.23 -22.36 10.46
N VAL A 423 21.66 -21.18 10.02
CA VAL A 423 21.06 -20.50 8.84
C VAL A 423 21.57 -21.11 7.55
N ILE A 424 22.88 -21.42 7.45
CA ILE A 424 23.42 -22.24 6.35
C ILE A 424 22.65 -23.56 6.28
N GLU A 425 22.36 -24.16 7.44
CA GLU A 425 21.66 -25.43 7.51
C GLU A 425 20.27 -25.34 6.87
N GLU A 426 19.48 -24.33 7.23
CA GLU A 426 18.15 -24.14 6.63
C GLU A 426 18.22 -23.81 5.13
N VAL A 427 19.16 -22.98 4.67
CA VAL A 427 19.30 -22.66 3.23
C VAL A 427 19.75 -23.88 2.43
N ILE A 428 20.73 -24.64 2.92
CA ILE A 428 21.16 -25.89 2.28
C ILE A 428 20.02 -26.89 2.25
N ARG A 429 19.25 -27.00 3.34
CA ARG A 429 18.08 -27.86 3.40
C ARG A 429 17.07 -27.51 2.32
N MET A 430 16.71 -26.24 2.20
CA MET A 430 15.80 -25.74 1.16
C MET A 430 16.32 -26.06 -0.26
N MET A 431 17.61 -25.82 -0.54
CA MET A 431 18.19 -26.16 -1.84
C MET A 431 18.13 -27.67 -2.13
N LEU A 432 18.41 -28.51 -1.14
CA LEU A 432 18.32 -29.96 -1.27
C LEU A 432 16.86 -30.43 -1.48
N GLU A 433 15.89 -29.76 -0.88
CA GLU A 433 14.46 -30.02 -1.09
C GLU A 433 14.00 -29.62 -2.51
N ILE A 434 14.50 -28.49 -3.05
CA ILE A 434 14.25 -28.07 -4.43
C ILE A 434 14.82 -29.11 -5.42
N ILE A 435 16.06 -29.56 -5.20
CA ILE A 435 16.66 -30.63 -6.01
C ILE A 435 15.79 -31.88 -5.94
N ASN A 436 15.33 -32.26 -4.74
CA ASN A 436 14.44 -33.41 -4.54
C ASN A 436 13.12 -33.31 -5.32
N SER A 437 12.49 -32.13 -5.33
CA SER A 437 11.30 -31.87 -6.12
C SER A 437 11.58 -32.05 -7.62
N CYS A 438 12.70 -31.50 -8.11
CA CYS A 438 13.14 -31.69 -9.50
C CYS A 438 13.38 -33.16 -9.85
N LEU A 439 14.01 -33.93 -8.96
CA LEU A 439 14.28 -35.36 -9.15
C LEU A 439 13.00 -36.20 -9.17
N THR A 440 11.99 -35.81 -8.39
CA THR A 440 10.73 -36.57 -8.26
C THR A 440 9.78 -36.25 -9.42
N ASN A 441 9.63 -34.97 -9.76
CA ASN A 441 8.55 -34.49 -10.63
C ASN A 441 9.03 -34.21 -12.07
N SER A 442 10.27 -33.72 -12.23
CA SER A 442 10.72 -33.11 -13.49
C SER A 442 12.03 -33.69 -14.03
N LEU A 443 12.47 -34.85 -13.54
CA LEU A 443 13.77 -35.44 -13.91
C LEU A 443 13.96 -35.63 -15.42
N HIS A 444 12.88 -36.01 -16.10
CA HIS A 444 12.85 -36.25 -17.55
C HIS A 444 13.04 -34.97 -18.38
N HIS A 445 12.70 -33.81 -17.82
CA HIS A 445 12.93 -32.52 -18.45
C HIS A 445 14.31 -31.94 -18.12
N ASN A 446 15.01 -32.47 -17.11
CA ASN A 446 16.23 -31.86 -16.56
C ASN A 446 17.46 -32.80 -16.58
N PRO A 447 17.93 -33.30 -17.74
CA PRO A 447 19.10 -34.17 -17.82
C PRO A 447 20.40 -33.47 -17.39
N ASN A 448 20.48 -32.14 -17.56
CA ASN A 448 21.64 -31.34 -17.15
C ASN A 448 21.80 -31.29 -15.62
N LEU A 449 20.69 -31.35 -14.87
CA LEU A 449 20.74 -31.44 -13.41
C LEU A 449 21.38 -32.76 -12.97
N VAL A 450 20.98 -33.88 -13.57
CA VAL A 450 21.58 -35.19 -13.30
C VAL A 450 23.05 -35.21 -13.66
N TYR A 451 23.42 -34.60 -14.79
CA TYR A 451 24.82 -34.43 -15.19
C TYR A 451 25.63 -33.67 -14.12
N ALA A 452 25.10 -32.54 -13.64
CA ALA A 452 25.75 -31.74 -12.61
C ALA A 452 25.89 -32.51 -11.27
N LEU A 453 24.85 -33.24 -10.86
CA LEU A 453 24.88 -34.09 -9.65
C LEU A 453 25.97 -35.18 -9.75
N LEU A 454 26.13 -35.79 -10.92
CA LEU A 454 27.17 -36.80 -11.15
C LEU A 454 28.58 -36.19 -11.19
N TYR A 455 28.73 -35.04 -11.85
CA TYR A 455 30.01 -34.34 -11.97
C TYR A 455 30.53 -33.81 -10.63
N LYS A 456 29.62 -33.39 -9.73
CA LYS A 456 29.95 -32.82 -8.41
C LYS A 456 29.48 -33.70 -7.25
N ARG A 457 29.39 -35.02 -7.45
CA ARG A 457 28.89 -35.96 -6.44
C ARG A 457 29.62 -35.88 -5.08
N ASP A 458 30.89 -35.48 -5.10
CA ASP A 458 31.73 -35.39 -3.91
C ASP A 458 31.29 -34.24 -2.96
N LEU A 459 30.57 -33.23 -3.48
CA LEU A 459 30.00 -32.16 -2.65
C LEU A 459 28.95 -32.70 -1.67
N PHE A 460 28.26 -33.78 -2.03
CA PHE A 460 27.15 -34.31 -1.25
C PHE A 460 27.59 -35.27 -0.13
N GLU A 461 28.87 -35.69 -0.10
CA GLU A 461 29.34 -36.65 0.92
C GLU A 461 29.24 -36.07 2.34
N GLN A 462 29.52 -34.77 2.47
CA GLN A 462 29.49 -34.06 3.75
C GLN A 462 28.09 -33.97 4.33
N PHE A 463 27.05 -33.93 3.48
CA PHE A 463 25.65 -33.86 3.91
C PHE A 463 25.11 -35.21 4.39
N ARG A 464 25.70 -36.34 3.99
CA ARG A 464 25.26 -37.68 4.43
C ARG A 464 25.45 -37.91 5.92
N THR A 465 26.49 -37.30 6.49
CA THR A 465 26.86 -37.44 7.90
C THR A 465 26.25 -36.35 8.79
N HIS A 466 25.61 -35.34 8.20
CA HIS A 466 25.00 -34.25 8.94
C HIS A 466 23.57 -34.62 9.39
N PRO A 467 23.21 -34.52 10.69
CA PRO A 467 21.90 -34.95 11.20
C PRO A 467 20.70 -34.34 10.47
N SER A 468 20.84 -33.10 9.99
CA SER A 468 19.76 -32.27 9.45
C SER A 468 19.45 -32.50 7.97
N PHE A 469 20.33 -33.20 7.25
CA PHE A 469 20.18 -33.45 5.82
C PHE A 469 20.02 -34.93 5.49
N GLN A 470 20.27 -35.81 6.47
CA GLN A 470 20.29 -37.25 6.26
C GLN A 470 18.98 -37.78 5.66
N ASP A 471 17.83 -37.19 6.02
CA ASP A 471 16.50 -37.58 5.56
C ASP A 471 16.16 -37.08 4.14
N ILE A 472 16.91 -36.10 3.62
CA ILE A 472 16.71 -35.46 2.31
C ILE A 472 17.69 -36.03 1.26
N MET A 473 18.82 -36.58 1.69
CA MET A 473 19.85 -37.14 0.80
C MET A 473 19.44 -38.43 0.07
N GLN A 474 18.42 -39.14 0.54
CA GLN A 474 18.02 -40.46 0.02
C GLN A 474 17.78 -40.49 -1.50
N ASN A 475 16.99 -39.56 -2.03
CA ASN A 475 16.68 -39.53 -3.47
C ASN A 475 17.90 -39.14 -4.31
N ILE A 476 18.71 -38.18 -3.81
CA ILE A 476 19.91 -37.71 -4.49
C ILE A 476 20.91 -38.86 -4.61
N ASP A 477 21.15 -39.60 -3.53
CA ASP A 477 22.04 -40.76 -3.52
C ASP A 477 21.52 -41.88 -4.44
N LEU A 478 20.21 -42.13 -4.46
CA LEU A 478 19.60 -43.11 -5.37
C LEU A 478 19.87 -42.75 -6.83
N VAL A 479 19.63 -41.49 -7.20
CA VAL A 479 19.85 -40.99 -8.57
C VAL A 479 21.34 -41.04 -8.93
N ILE A 480 22.24 -40.54 -8.07
CA ILE A 480 23.69 -40.58 -8.30
C ILE A 480 24.17 -42.02 -8.47
N THR A 481 23.75 -42.94 -7.60
CA THR A 481 24.17 -44.35 -7.64
C THR A 481 23.67 -45.05 -8.89
N PHE A 482 22.40 -44.83 -9.24
CA PHE A 482 21.78 -45.43 -10.42
C PHE A 482 22.50 -45.02 -11.70
N PHE A 483 22.70 -43.71 -11.91
CA PHE A 483 23.35 -43.23 -13.12
C PHE A 483 24.86 -43.49 -13.12
N SER A 484 25.54 -43.46 -11.97
CA SER A 484 26.96 -43.85 -11.87
C SER A 484 27.17 -45.30 -12.31
N SER A 485 26.30 -46.23 -11.91
CA SER A 485 26.37 -47.63 -12.34
C SER A 485 26.21 -47.77 -13.86
N ARG A 486 25.30 -47.01 -14.47
CA ARG A 486 25.09 -47.02 -15.92
C ARG A 486 26.24 -46.41 -16.70
N LEU A 487 26.86 -45.36 -16.18
CA LEU A 487 28.07 -44.78 -16.80
C LEU A 487 29.24 -45.76 -16.73
N LEU A 488 29.43 -46.46 -15.61
CA LEU A 488 30.45 -47.51 -15.49
C LEU A 488 30.23 -48.66 -16.49
N GLN A 489 28.98 -49.04 -16.74
CA GLN A 489 28.63 -50.04 -17.75
C GLN A 489 28.87 -49.56 -19.20
N ALA A 490 28.88 -48.24 -19.42
CA ALA A 490 29.04 -47.65 -20.75
C ALA A 490 30.50 -47.48 -21.19
N GLY A 491 31.48 -47.66 -20.30
CA GLY A 491 32.91 -47.59 -20.60
C GLY A 491 33.61 -46.32 -20.08
N ALA A 492 34.95 -46.29 -20.19
CA ALA A 492 35.80 -45.29 -19.53
C ALA A 492 36.01 -43.97 -20.31
N GLU A 493 35.76 -43.95 -21.63
CA GLU A 493 35.87 -42.74 -22.46
C GLU A 493 34.47 -42.24 -22.86
N LEU A 494 33.91 -41.36 -22.04
CA LEU A 494 32.57 -40.79 -22.27
C LEU A 494 32.69 -39.30 -22.58
N SER A 495 32.24 -38.89 -23.77
CA SER A 495 32.03 -37.47 -24.08
C SER A 495 30.82 -36.92 -23.33
N VAL A 496 30.75 -35.60 -23.13
CA VAL A 496 29.61 -34.94 -22.48
C VAL A 496 28.29 -35.28 -23.18
N GLU A 497 28.28 -35.28 -24.51
CA GLU A 497 27.14 -35.67 -25.35
C GLU A 497 26.69 -37.11 -25.04
N ARG A 498 27.65 -38.03 -24.95
CA ARG A 498 27.36 -39.43 -24.66
C ARG A 498 26.84 -39.63 -23.24
N VAL A 499 27.36 -38.90 -22.26
CA VAL A 499 26.84 -38.92 -20.88
C VAL A 499 25.39 -38.43 -20.84
N LEU A 500 25.08 -37.32 -21.52
CA LEU A 500 23.71 -36.78 -21.58
C LEU A 500 22.73 -37.73 -22.29
N GLU A 501 23.17 -38.45 -23.33
CA GLU A 501 22.36 -39.50 -23.95
C GLU A 501 22.04 -40.65 -22.98
N ILE A 502 23.05 -41.13 -22.24
CA ILE A 502 22.89 -42.20 -21.25
C ILE A 502 21.94 -41.75 -20.14
N ILE A 503 22.04 -40.50 -19.70
CA ILE A 503 21.12 -39.91 -18.73
C ILE A 503 19.70 -39.90 -19.30
N LYS A 504 19.47 -39.33 -20.49
CA LYS A 504 18.14 -39.25 -21.12
C LYS A 504 17.49 -40.63 -21.27
N GLN A 505 18.25 -41.64 -21.66
CA GLN A 505 17.76 -43.03 -21.75
C GLN A 505 17.52 -43.67 -20.39
N GLY A 506 18.37 -43.37 -19.40
CA GLY A 506 18.30 -43.96 -18.08
C GLY A 506 17.13 -43.46 -17.23
N VAL A 507 16.63 -42.23 -17.46
CA VAL A 507 15.50 -41.66 -16.69
C VAL A 507 14.24 -42.52 -16.76
N VAL A 508 13.98 -43.19 -17.89
CA VAL A 508 12.80 -44.07 -18.06
C VAL A 508 12.88 -45.31 -17.16
N ALA A 509 14.09 -45.79 -16.89
CA ALA A 509 14.35 -47.01 -16.13
C ALA A 509 14.67 -46.74 -14.64
N LEU A 510 14.66 -45.48 -14.21
CA LEU A 510 14.86 -45.13 -12.81
C LEU A 510 13.64 -45.62 -12.00
N PRO A 511 13.85 -46.33 -10.87
CA PRO A 511 12.75 -46.78 -10.00
C PRO A 511 12.17 -45.59 -9.23
N LYS A 512 11.25 -44.85 -9.87
CA LYS A 512 10.61 -43.65 -9.31
C LYS A 512 9.77 -43.93 -8.06
N ASP A 513 9.28 -45.17 -7.90
CA ASP A 513 8.57 -45.67 -6.72
C ASP A 513 9.41 -45.61 -5.44
N ARG A 514 10.73 -45.60 -5.57
CA ARG A 514 11.68 -45.51 -4.45
C ARG A 514 12.05 -44.07 -4.09
N LEU A 515 11.60 -43.09 -4.86
CA LEU A 515 11.82 -41.68 -4.53
C LEU A 515 10.79 -41.24 -3.49
N LYS A 516 11.28 -40.70 -2.37
CA LYS A 516 10.46 -40.07 -1.34
C LYS A 516 9.76 -38.86 -1.96
N LYS A 517 8.44 -38.78 -1.82
CA LYS A 517 7.64 -37.66 -2.31
C LYS A 517 7.79 -36.47 -1.38
N PHE A 518 8.08 -35.32 -1.95
CA PHE A 518 8.10 -34.03 -1.28
C PHE A 518 6.91 -33.18 -1.77
N PRO A 519 6.45 -32.17 -1.00
CA PRO A 519 5.40 -31.27 -1.43
C PRO A 519 5.73 -30.64 -2.80
N GLU A 520 4.77 -30.59 -3.72
CA GLU A 520 4.95 -29.94 -5.02
C GLU A 520 4.93 -28.42 -4.85
N LEU A 521 6.10 -27.78 -4.76
CA LEU A 521 6.23 -26.34 -4.93
C LEU A 521 6.34 -26.04 -6.44
N LYS A 522 5.24 -25.65 -7.07
CA LYS A 522 5.21 -25.18 -8.46
C LYS A 522 5.07 -23.66 -8.46
N PHE A 523 6.17 -22.95 -8.66
CA PHE A 523 6.16 -21.53 -8.98
C PHE A 523 6.65 -21.35 -10.41
N LYS A 524 5.79 -20.82 -11.28
CA LYS A 524 6.15 -20.44 -12.64
C LYS A 524 6.07 -18.92 -12.72
N TYR A 525 7.22 -18.26 -12.76
CA TYR A 525 7.29 -16.84 -13.10
C TYR A 525 6.95 -16.70 -14.59
N VAL A 526 5.91 -15.92 -14.89
CA VAL A 526 5.56 -15.51 -16.25
C VAL A 526 5.52 -13.99 -16.22
N GLU A 527 6.42 -13.35 -16.96
CA GLU A 527 6.29 -11.92 -17.23
C GLU A 527 5.07 -11.72 -18.11
N GLU A 528 4.04 -11.07 -17.57
CA GLU A 528 2.86 -10.69 -18.34
C GLU A 528 3.23 -9.57 -19.32
N GLU A 529 2.72 -9.65 -20.56
CA GLU A 529 2.93 -8.63 -21.59
C GLU A 529 2.32 -7.27 -21.19
N GLN A 530 1.29 -7.27 -20.34
CA GLN A 530 0.62 -6.09 -19.79
C GLN A 530 0.62 -6.14 -18.26
N PRO A 531 1.69 -5.71 -17.59
CA PRO A 531 1.81 -5.82 -16.13
C PRO A 531 0.70 -5.06 -15.40
N GLU A 532 0.12 -4.02 -16.01
CA GLU A 532 -1.02 -3.30 -15.45
C GLU A 532 -2.26 -4.18 -15.19
N GLU A 533 -2.49 -5.25 -15.97
CA GLU A 533 -3.62 -6.16 -15.76
C GLU A 533 -3.50 -6.95 -14.46
N PHE A 534 -2.28 -7.19 -13.99
CA PHE A 534 -2.02 -7.81 -12.69
C PHE A 534 -1.92 -6.76 -11.56
N PHE A 535 -1.09 -5.73 -11.74
CA PHE A 535 -0.75 -4.82 -10.63
C PHE A 535 -1.92 -3.92 -10.23
N ILE A 536 -2.75 -3.46 -11.16
CA ILE A 536 -3.86 -2.56 -10.82
C ILE A 536 -4.90 -3.27 -9.94
N PRO A 537 -5.45 -4.45 -10.32
CA PRO A 537 -6.34 -5.20 -9.44
C PRO A 537 -5.68 -5.57 -8.10
N TYR A 538 -4.41 -5.96 -8.11
CA TYR A 538 -3.71 -6.31 -6.87
C TYR A 538 -3.58 -5.11 -5.93
N VAL A 539 -3.12 -3.95 -6.39
CA VAL A 539 -3.03 -2.73 -5.58
C VAL A 539 -4.38 -2.34 -5.02
N TRP A 540 -5.44 -2.37 -5.84
CA TRP A 540 -6.79 -2.05 -5.38
C TRP A 540 -7.35 -3.07 -4.38
N SER A 541 -6.95 -4.34 -4.47
CA SER A 541 -7.26 -5.34 -3.42
C SER A 541 -6.58 -5.00 -2.08
N LEU A 542 -5.35 -4.48 -2.11
CA LEU A 542 -4.66 -4.00 -0.91
C LEU A 542 -5.34 -2.76 -0.32
N VAL A 543 -5.79 -1.83 -1.18
CA VAL A 543 -6.57 -0.67 -0.75
C VAL A 543 -7.88 -1.12 -0.10
N TYR A 544 -8.61 -2.02 -0.76
CA TYR A 544 -9.88 -2.54 -0.25
C TYR A 544 -9.73 -3.21 1.13
N ASN A 545 -8.67 -3.99 1.33
CA ASN A 545 -8.45 -4.75 2.56
C ASN A 545 -7.81 -3.94 3.70
N SER A 546 -7.10 -2.86 3.40
CA SER A 546 -6.25 -2.17 4.40
C SER A 546 -6.46 -0.67 4.51
N ALA A 547 -7.27 -0.04 3.65
CA ALA A 547 -7.60 1.37 3.81
C ALA A 547 -8.49 1.59 5.04
N VAL A 548 -7.96 2.30 6.03
CA VAL A 548 -8.74 2.75 7.20
C VAL A 548 -9.68 3.88 6.78
N GLY A 549 -10.89 3.94 7.33
CA GLY A 549 -11.83 5.05 7.06
C GLY A 549 -12.51 5.01 5.69
N LEU A 550 -12.14 4.07 4.81
CA LEU A 550 -12.80 3.83 3.53
C LEU A 550 -13.36 2.41 3.50
N ARG A 551 -14.63 2.29 3.13
CA ARG A 551 -15.33 1.02 2.94
C ARG A 551 -15.99 1.05 1.57
N TRP A 552 -15.89 -0.04 0.82
CA TRP A 552 -16.67 -0.27 -0.38
C TRP A 552 -17.54 -1.50 -0.19
N ASN A 553 -18.69 -1.52 -0.84
CA ASN A 553 -19.55 -2.69 -0.83
C ASN A 553 -18.97 -3.74 -1.79
N PRO A 554 -18.70 -4.98 -1.33
CA PRO A 554 -18.18 -6.04 -2.18
C PRO A 554 -18.98 -6.27 -3.47
N GLN A 555 -20.30 -6.05 -3.43
CA GLN A 555 -21.20 -6.29 -4.56
C GLN A 555 -21.04 -5.27 -5.70
N ASP A 556 -20.50 -4.10 -5.39
CA ASP A 556 -20.33 -3.01 -6.37
C ASP A 556 -18.95 -3.09 -7.05
N ILE A 557 -18.02 -3.89 -6.52
CA ILE A 557 -16.66 -4.04 -7.06
C ILE A 557 -16.68 -4.97 -8.28
N GLN A 558 -16.13 -4.47 -9.39
CA GLN A 558 -16.05 -5.21 -10.66
C GLN A 558 -14.62 -5.58 -11.05
N LEU A 559 -13.61 -4.93 -10.46
CA LEU A 559 -12.21 -5.05 -10.84
C LEU A 559 -11.60 -6.43 -10.52
N PHE A 560 -11.97 -7.01 -9.40
CA PHE A 560 -11.50 -8.32 -8.95
C PHE A 560 -12.62 -9.04 -8.20
N THR A 561 -12.51 -10.37 -8.12
CA THR A 561 -13.45 -11.17 -7.32
C THR A 561 -13.15 -10.95 -5.84
N VAL A 562 -14.14 -10.44 -5.12
CA VAL A 562 -14.09 -10.37 -3.66
C VAL A 562 -14.68 -11.68 -3.14
N ASP A 563 -13.88 -12.45 -2.41
CA ASP A 563 -14.39 -13.64 -1.73
C ASP A 563 -15.49 -13.23 -0.75
N SER A 564 -16.64 -13.90 -0.84
CA SER A 564 -17.77 -13.64 0.05
C SER A 564 -17.45 -14.30 1.39
N ASP A 565 -16.97 -13.53 2.36
CA ASP A 565 -16.91 -13.98 3.76
C ASP A 565 -18.31 -14.23 4.34
#